data_AF-A0A951CCW2-F1
#
_entry.id   AF-A0A951CCW2-F1
#
_cell.length_a   1.000
_cell.length_b   1.000
_cell.length_c   1.000
_cell.angle_alpha   90.00
_cell.angle_beta   90.00
_cell.angle_gamma   90.00
#
_symmetry.space_group_name_H-M   'P 1'
#
loop_
_entity.id
_entity.type
_entity.pdbx_description
1 polymer ?
#
loop_
_entity_poly.entity_id
_entity_poly.type
_entity_poly.pdbx_seq_one_letter_code
_entity_poly.pdbx_strand_id
1 'polypeptide(L)'
;MNDPFTRASRRRFLGICAGVGVTSSFFAGALCSLAGQTPMMEIDDTMIDRAAFLAGITISPAQKAAMRVKLNQQLRGIRAVRKVNLTNSTPPAYRFDPLLAATFSGEAKPVRNETAISDAPAIADSEVPKDLEQLAYSNVRELSELLKRQKVSAVDLTEMYLARLKRFDSRLHFVVT
;
A
#
# COMPACT_ATOMS: atom_id res chain seq x y z
N MET A 1 5.13 -41.55 22.17
CA MET A 1 5.83 -40.29 22.43
C MET A 1 5.77 -39.46 21.14
N ASN A 2 5.02 -38.35 21.13
CA ASN A 2 5.23 -37.14 20.32
C ASN A 2 3.94 -36.29 20.33
N ASP A 3 4.04 -35.08 20.87
CA ASP A 3 2.95 -34.23 21.35
C ASP A 3 2.06 -33.61 20.26
N PRO A 4 0.73 -33.49 20.48
CA PRO A 4 -0.20 -32.89 19.53
C PRO A 4 -0.36 -31.35 19.67
N PHE A 5 0.53 -30.65 20.38
CA PHE A 5 0.44 -29.19 20.53
C PHE A 5 1.00 -28.43 19.32
N THR A 6 0.29 -28.50 18.20
CA THR A 6 0.54 -27.65 17.03
C THR A 6 -0.02 -26.25 17.27
N ARG A 7 0.88 -25.27 17.38
CA ARG A 7 0.62 -23.84 17.67
C ARG A 7 -0.56 -23.29 16.88
N ALA A 8 -1.57 -22.74 17.57
CA ALA A 8 -2.66 -21.99 16.97
C ALA A 8 -2.11 -20.83 16.13
N SER A 9 -2.24 -20.89 14.81
CA SER A 9 -1.79 -19.82 13.92
C SER A 9 -2.82 -18.68 13.91
N ARG A 10 -2.34 -17.43 13.91
CA ARG A 10 -3.19 -16.22 13.86
C ARG A 10 -4.23 -16.27 12.74
N ARG A 11 -3.87 -16.87 11.61
CA ARG A 11 -4.73 -17.01 10.43
C ARG A 11 -5.93 -17.94 10.68
N ARG A 12 -5.72 -19.05 11.40
CA ARG A 12 -6.79 -20.00 11.75
C ARG A 12 -7.72 -19.41 12.80
N PHE A 13 -7.17 -18.67 13.76
CA PHE A 13 -7.96 -17.91 14.74
C PHE A 13 -8.85 -16.84 14.09
N LEU A 14 -8.27 -15.97 13.26
CA LEU A 14 -9.04 -14.92 12.57
C LEU A 14 -10.10 -15.49 11.61
N GLY A 15 -9.81 -16.61 10.94
CA GLY A 15 -10.79 -17.30 10.08
C GLY A 15 -11.99 -17.84 10.86
N ILE A 16 -11.76 -18.40 12.06
CA ILE A 16 -12.84 -18.87 12.94
C ILE A 16 -13.65 -17.68 13.48
N CYS A 17 -12.99 -16.60 13.93
CA CYS A 17 -13.69 -15.40 14.43
C CYS A 17 -14.55 -14.71 13.36
N ALA A 18 -14.07 -14.66 12.11
CA ALA A 18 -14.83 -14.10 10.99
C ALA A 18 -15.99 -15.02 10.57
N GLY A 19 -15.81 -16.34 10.57
CA GLY A 19 -16.84 -17.31 10.20
C GLY A 19 -17.98 -17.44 11.22
N VAL A 20 -17.72 -17.19 12.50
CA VAL A 20 -18.74 -17.24 13.58
C VAL A 20 -19.46 -15.89 13.75
N GLY A 21 -19.10 -14.85 12.99
CA GLY A 21 -19.78 -13.54 13.04
C GLY A 21 -19.64 -12.79 14.37
N VAL A 22 -18.75 -13.23 15.26
CA VAL A 22 -18.55 -12.64 16.59
C VAL A 22 -18.13 -11.17 16.50
N THR A 23 -17.49 -10.77 15.40
CA THR A 23 -17.07 -9.38 15.17
C THR A 23 -18.21 -8.47 14.71
N SER A 24 -19.26 -8.98 14.06
CA SER A 24 -20.32 -8.15 13.46
C SER A 24 -21.49 -7.88 14.42
N SER A 25 -21.93 -8.87 15.19
CA SER A 25 -23.10 -8.73 16.07
C SER A 25 -22.85 -7.79 17.25
N PHE A 26 -21.66 -7.87 17.88
CA PHE A 26 -21.30 -6.95 18.97
C PHE A 26 -21.08 -5.52 18.46
N PHE A 27 -20.50 -5.35 17.27
CA PHE A 27 -20.27 -4.03 16.69
C PHE A 27 -21.58 -3.36 16.29
N ALA A 28 -22.50 -4.07 15.62
CA ALA A 28 -23.82 -3.54 15.29
C ALA A 28 -24.63 -3.20 16.54
N GLY A 29 -24.59 -4.06 17.57
CA GLY A 29 -25.23 -3.79 18.87
C GLY A 29 -24.65 -2.58 19.59
N ALA A 30 -23.32 -2.44 19.62
CA ALA A 30 -22.65 -1.26 20.19
C ALA A 30 -22.99 0.01 19.41
N LEU A 31 -23.00 -0.04 18.08
CA LEU A 31 -23.42 1.09 17.23
C LEU A 31 -24.89 1.47 17.46
N CYS A 32 -25.81 0.51 17.53
CA CYS A 32 -27.22 0.78 17.87
C CYS A 32 -27.36 1.35 19.29
N SER A 33 -26.57 0.86 20.26
CA SER A 33 -26.56 1.41 21.62
C SER A 33 -26.04 2.84 21.67
N LEU A 34 -25.04 3.18 20.84
CA LEU A 34 -24.51 4.53 20.70
C LEU A 34 -25.47 5.43 19.91
N ALA A 35 -26.15 4.92 18.89
CA ALA A 35 -27.14 5.64 18.10
C ALA A 35 -28.44 5.90 18.89
N GLY A 36 -28.78 5.01 19.83
CA GLY A 36 -29.92 5.15 20.74
C GLY A 36 -29.65 6.03 21.95
N GLN A 37 -28.40 6.45 22.20
CA GLN A 37 -28.12 7.51 23.16
C GLN A 37 -28.77 8.78 22.66
N THR A 38 -29.72 9.30 23.43
CA THR A 38 -30.34 10.60 23.19
C THR A 38 -29.21 11.61 22.96
N PRO A 39 -29.25 12.41 21.88
CA PRO A 39 -28.17 13.34 21.60
C PRO A 39 -28.00 14.26 22.80
N MET A 40 -26.91 14.04 23.53
CA MET A 40 -26.60 14.73 24.77
C MET A 40 -26.76 16.23 24.52
N MET A 41 -27.71 16.84 25.24
CA MET A 41 -28.25 18.14 24.85
C MET A 41 -27.20 19.24 25.01
N GLU A 42 -26.27 19.03 25.94
CA GLU A 42 -25.17 19.93 26.28
C GLU A 42 -23.86 19.13 26.50
N ILE A 43 -22.73 19.85 26.44
CA ILE A 43 -21.39 19.33 26.70
C ILE A 43 -21.09 19.42 28.20
N ASP A 44 -20.75 18.27 28.78
CA ASP A 44 -20.36 18.12 30.17
C ASP A 44 -18.85 17.96 30.35
N ASP A 45 -18.37 18.21 31.57
CA ASP A 45 -16.95 18.16 31.91
C ASP A 45 -16.32 16.78 31.65
N THR A 46 -17.09 15.70 31.84
CA THR A 46 -16.65 14.33 31.54
C THR A 46 -16.36 14.14 30.05
N MET A 47 -17.11 14.83 29.17
CA MET A 47 -16.90 14.81 27.73
C MET A 47 -15.63 15.56 27.36
N ILE A 48 -15.36 16.69 28.04
CA ILE A 48 -14.13 17.45 27.89
C ILE A 48 -12.93 16.60 28.33
N ASP A 49 -13.01 15.90 29.46
CA ASP A 49 -11.92 15.04 29.95
C ASP A 49 -11.64 13.86 28.99
N ARG A 50 -12.69 13.24 28.44
CA ARG A 50 -12.54 12.17 27.44
C ARG A 50 -11.91 12.69 26.14
N ALA A 51 -12.32 13.86 25.67
CA ALA A 51 -11.72 14.48 24.49
C ALA A 51 -10.27 14.90 24.73
N ALA A 52 -9.95 15.42 25.92
CA ALA A 52 -8.60 15.77 26.34
C ALA A 52 -7.68 14.53 26.35
N PHE A 53 -8.18 13.41 26.89
CA PHE A 53 -7.47 12.13 26.85
C PHE A 53 -7.18 11.67 25.42
N LEU A 54 -8.17 11.73 24.52
CA LEU A 54 -7.98 11.36 23.11
C LEU A 54 -7.00 12.28 22.38
N ALA A 55 -7.01 13.58 22.70
CA ALA A 55 -6.09 14.56 22.14
C ALA A 55 -4.70 14.54 22.79
N GLY A 56 -4.50 13.77 23.86
CA GLY A 56 -3.23 13.69 24.59
C GLY A 56 -2.87 14.99 25.33
N ILE A 57 -3.86 15.80 25.72
CA ILE A 57 -3.66 17.07 26.41
C ILE A 57 -4.24 17.04 27.83
N THR A 58 -3.62 17.77 28.75
CA THR A 58 -4.13 17.97 30.11
C THR A 58 -4.83 19.31 30.23
N ILE A 59 -6.02 19.33 30.81
CA ILE A 59 -6.83 20.53 30.96
C ILE A 59 -7.14 20.74 32.44
N SER A 60 -6.85 21.94 32.96
CA SER A 60 -7.14 22.27 34.35
C SER A 60 -8.65 22.43 34.61
N PRO A 61 -9.15 22.19 35.83
CA PRO A 61 -10.57 22.37 36.17
C PRO A 61 -11.10 23.78 35.88
N ALA A 62 -10.29 24.81 36.15
CA ALA A 62 -10.67 26.21 35.87
C ALA A 62 -10.84 26.47 34.36
N GLN A 63 -9.96 25.90 33.53
CA GLN A 63 -10.08 25.98 32.07
C GLN A 63 -11.32 25.22 31.56
N LYS A 64 -11.68 24.08 32.17
CA LYS A 64 -12.89 23.32 31.81
C LYS A 64 -14.15 24.15 31.99
N ALA A 65 -14.30 24.81 33.14
CA ALA A 65 -15.44 25.68 33.41
C ALA A 65 -15.56 26.81 32.36
N ALA A 66 -14.43 27.45 32.01
CA ALA A 66 -14.40 28.49 30.99
C ALA A 66 -14.74 27.97 29.58
N MET A 67 -14.28 26.77 29.23
CA MET A 67 -14.56 26.14 27.93
C MET A 67 -16.01 25.67 27.82
N ARG A 68 -16.62 25.16 28.90
CA ARG A 68 -17.97 24.59 28.87
C ARG A 68 -19.00 25.55 28.28
N VAL A 69 -18.92 26.84 28.62
CA VAL A 69 -19.81 27.88 28.07
C VAL A 69 -19.60 28.03 26.56
N LYS A 70 -18.34 28.18 26.12
CA LYS A 70 -17.99 28.36 24.70
C LYS A 70 -18.35 27.14 23.85
N LEU A 71 -18.04 25.95 24.35
CA LEU A 71 -18.31 24.68 23.66
C LEU A 71 -19.81 24.47 23.45
N ASN A 72 -20.63 24.76 24.46
CA ASN A 72 -22.09 24.69 24.32
C ASN A 72 -22.65 25.72 23.34
N GLN A 73 -22.07 26.94 23.29
CA GLN A 73 -22.42 27.92 22.27
C GLN A 73 -22.05 27.44 20.86
N GLN A 74 -20.86 26.88 20.67
CA GLN A 74 -20.42 26.30 19.39
C GLN A 74 -21.30 25.13 18.96
N LEU A 75 -21.68 24.24 19.90
CA LEU A 75 -22.58 23.12 19.64
C LEU A 75 -23.92 23.60 19.08
N ARG A 76 -24.49 24.69 19.63
CA ARG A 76 -25.72 25.30 19.10
C ARG A 76 -25.53 25.79 17.66
N GLY A 77 -24.41 26.45 17.36
CA GLY A 77 -24.06 26.88 16.00
C GLY A 77 -23.93 25.71 15.02
N ILE A 78 -23.20 24.66 15.40
CA ILE A 78 -23.04 23.44 14.58
C ILE A 78 -24.39 22.77 14.32
N ARG A 79 -25.27 22.68 15.33
CA ARG A 79 -26.62 22.14 15.17
C ARG A 79 -27.47 22.98 14.22
N ALA A 80 -27.34 24.31 14.24
CA ALA A 80 -28.03 25.17 13.29
C ALA A 80 -27.55 24.91 11.85
N VAL A 81 -26.24 24.78 11.63
CA VAL A 81 -25.66 24.43 10.31
C VAL A 81 -26.13 23.06 9.83
N ARG A 82 -26.18 22.05 10.72
CA ARG A 82 -26.63 20.69 10.37
C ARG A 82 -28.11 20.59 10.01
N LYS A 83 -28.93 21.60 10.35
CA LYS A 83 -30.34 21.66 9.92
C LYS A 83 -30.50 22.12 8.47
N VAL A 84 -29.45 22.66 7.85
CA VAL A 84 -29.47 23.03 6.44
C VAL A 84 -29.55 21.77 5.59
N ASN A 85 -30.57 21.67 4.74
CA ASN A 85 -30.74 20.54 3.83
C ASN A 85 -29.72 20.62 2.68
N LEU A 86 -28.63 19.88 2.81
CA LEU A 86 -27.64 19.69 1.75
C LEU A 86 -27.97 18.40 1.00
N THR A 87 -28.20 18.51 -0.30
CA THR A 87 -28.34 17.32 -1.16
C THR A 87 -26.96 16.68 -1.36
N ASN A 88 -26.92 15.35 -1.49
CA ASN A 88 -25.66 14.63 -1.72
C ASN A 88 -24.97 15.03 -3.05
N SER A 89 -25.71 15.68 -3.95
CA SER A 89 -25.19 16.23 -5.21
C SER A 89 -24.43 17.54 -5.04
N THR A 90 -24.49 18.19 -3.87
CA THR A 90 -23.80 19.45 -3.62
C THR A 90 -22.32 19.16 -3.31
N PRO A 91 -21.37 19.63 -4.14
CA PRO A 91 -19.95 19.38 -3.89
C PRO A 91 -19.45 20.17 -2.65
N PRO A 92 -18.37 19.73 -2.00
CA PRO A 92 -17.70 20.52 -0.97
C PRO A 92 -17.26 21.89 -1.50
N ALA A 93 -17.29 22.92 -0.63
CA ALA A 93 -16.90 24.28 -1.00
C ALA A 93 -15.43 24.39 -1.46
N TYR A 94 -14.56 23.54 -0.94
CA TYR A 94 -13.16 23.43 -1.35
C TYR A 94 -12.89 22.06 -1.93
N ARG A 95 -12.34 22.03 -3.14
CA ARG A 95 -11.82 20.85 -3.79
C ARG A 95 -10.31 20.96 -3.82
N PHE A 96 -9.62 19.93 -3.33
CA PHE A 96 -8.18 19.81 -3.53
C PHE A 96 -7.91 19.45 -4.99
N ASP A 97 -7.16 20.30 -5.68
CA ASP A 97 -6.61 20.00 -7.00
C ASP A 97 -5.09 19.82 -6.85
N PRO A 98 -4.56 18.60 -7.05
CA PRO A 98 -3.12 18.36 -6.96
C PRO A 98 -2.32 18.96 -8.12
N LEU A 99 -2.98 19.44 -9.18
CA LEU A 99 -2.31 20.01 -10.34
C LEU A 99 -2.02 21.50 -10.16
N LEU A 100 -0.81 21.92 -10.55
CA LEU A 100 -0.45 23.33 -10.62
C LEU A 100 -1.13 23.98 -11.84
N ALA A 101 -1.78 25.11 -11.63
CA ALA A 101 -2.57 25.82 -12.66
C ALA A 101 -1.78 26.19 -13.93
N ALA A 102 -0.45 26.19 -13.89
CA ALA A 102 0.42 26.55 -15.01
C ALA A 102 0.85 25.37 -15.91
N THR A 103 0.50 24.12 -15.58
CA THR A 103 1.07 22.93 -16.27
C THR A 103 0.20 22.27 -17.34
N PHE A 104 -1.07 22.65 -17.55
CA PHE A 104 -1.94 21.92 -18.48
C PHE A 104 -2.86 22.83 -19.30
N SER A 105 -2.40 23.21 -20.50
CA SER A 105 -3.27 23.55 -21.63
C SER A 105 -3.47 22.29 -22.48
N GLY A 106 -4.28 21.35 -22.01
CA GLY A 106 -4.61 20.15 -22.77
C GLY A 106 -5.07 19.01 -21.90
N GLU A 107 -6.08 18.26 -22.38
CA GLU A 107 -6.50 16.99 -21.79
C GLU A 107 -5.27 16.17 -21.45
N ALA A 108 -5.20 15.70 -20.19
CA ALA A 108 -4.15 14.82 -19.72
C ALA A 108 -4.18 13.53 -20.55
N LYS A 109 -3.46 13.53 -21.67
CA LYS A 109 -3.14 12.29 -22.37
C LYS A 109 -2.40 11.45 -21.35
N PRO A 110 -2.78 10.18 -21.11
CA PRO A 110 -1.96 9.31 -20.33
C PRO A 110 -0.60 9.34 -21.01
N VAL A 111 0.40 9.92 -20.35
CA VAL A 111 1.77 9.73 -20.77
C VAL A 111 2.01 8.26 -20.47
N ARG A 112 1.68 7.43 -21.47
CA ARG A 112 2.29 6.13 -21.60
C ARG A 112 3.74 6.51 -21.77
N ASN A 113 4.47 6.56 -20.65
CA ASN A 113 5.89 6.35 -20.66
C ASN A 113 6.04 4.94 -21.20
N GLU A 114 5.92 4.82 -22.53
CA GLU A 114 6.65 3.84 -23.26
C GLU A 114 8.06 4.16 -22.83
N THR A 115 8.55 3.43 -21.83
CA THR A 115 9.98 3.24 -21.67
C THR A 115 10.40 2.70 -23.02
N ALA A 116 10.68 3.62 -23.95
CA ALA A 116 11.17 3.33 -25.27
C ALA A 116 12.52 2.73 -24.98
N ILE A 117 12.55 1.41 -24.89
CA ILE A 117 13.77 0.65 -24.78
C ILE A 117 14.51 1.07 -26.05
N SER A 118 15.55 1.90 -25.90
CA SER A 118 16.35 2.41 -27.00
C SER A 118 16.69 1.27 -27.95
N ASP A 119 16.67 1.49 -29.26
CA ASP A 119 16.89 0.44 -30.27
C ASP A 119 18.03 -0.49 -29.86
N ALA A 120 17.81 -1.81 -30.04
CA ALA A 120 18.83 -2.78 -29.66
C ALA A 120 20.14 -2.43 -30.37
N PRO A 121 21.28 -2.42 -29.65
CA PRO A 121 22.56 -2.21 -30.31
C PRO A 121 22.63 -3.13 -31.52
N ALA A 122 23.13 -2.62 -32.64
CA ALA A 122 23.20 -3.34 -33.90
C ALA A 122 24.22 -4.49 -33.80
N ILE A 123 23.86 -5.54 -33.08
CA ILE A 123 24.59 -6.82 -32.96
C ILE A 123 24.35 -7.67 -34.22
N ALA A 124 23.74 -7.07 -35.24
CA ALA A 124 23.54 -7.66 -36.55
C ALA A 124 24.85 -8.22 -37.12
N ASP A 125 25.94 -7.49 -36.90
CA ASP A 125 27.25 -7.82 -37.46
C ASP A 125 28.20 -8.43 -36.41
N SER A 126 27.74 -8.64 -35.17
CA SER A 126 28.56 -9.31 -34.17
C SER A 126 28.65 -10.81 -34.51
N GLU A 127 29.85 -11.25 -34.86
CA GLU A 127 30.17 -12.67 -35.03
C GLU A 127 30.14 -13.36 -33.67
N VAL A 128 29.60 -14.58 -33.62
CA VAL A 128 29.68 -15.41 -32.41
C VAL A 128 31.16 -15.74 -32.20
N PRO A 129 31.73 -15.44 -31.01
CA PRO A 129 33.11 -15.80 -30.73
C PRO A 129 33.35 -17.30 -30.92
N LYS A 130 34.54 -17.66 -31.41
CA LYS A 130 34.94 -19.08 -31.59
C LYS A 130 34.89 -19.87 -30.27
N ASP A 131 35.13 -19.17 -29.16
CA ASP A 131 34.96 -19.70 -27.81
C ASP A 131 33.67 -19.15 -27.20
N LEU A 132 32.68 -20.02 -27.03
CA LEU A 132 31.36 -19.65 -26.49
C LEU A 132 31.45 -19.10 -25.05
N GLU A 133 32.48 -19.46 -24.28
CA GLU A 133 32.67 -18.98 -22.91
C GLU A 133 32.80 -17.45 -22.81
N GLN A 134 33.20 -16.78 -23.90
CA GLN A 134 33.29 -15.32 -23.93
C GLN A 134 31.93 -14.65 -23.81
N LEU A 135 30.85 -15.31 -24.29
CA LEU A 135 29.48 -14.81 -24.19
C LEU A 135 28.97 -14.74 -22.74
N ALA A 136 29.62 -15.43 -21.82
CA ALA A 136 29.22 -15.39 -20.43
C ALA A 136 29.38 -14.02 -19.74
N TYR A 137 30.15 -13.13 -20.34
CA TYR A 137 30.37 -11.76 -19.86
C TYR A 137 29.59 -10.73 -20.68
N SER A 138 28.80 -11.17 -21.66
CA SER A 138 27.96 -10.31 -22.50
C SER A 138 26.75 -9.76 -21.75
N ASN A 139 26.25 -8.62 -22.21
CA ASN A 139 25.03 -8.02 -21.65
C ASN A 139 23.79 -8.87 -22.02
N VAL A 140 22.78 -8.90 -21.16
CA VAL A 140 21.48 -9.54 -21.40
C VAL A 140 20.86 -9.09 -22.74
N ARG A 141 21.01 -7.81 -23.08
CA ARG A 141 20.52 -7.28 -24.37
C ARG A 141 21.24 -7.92 -25.55
N GLU A 142 22.52 -8.22 -25.42
CA GLU A 142 23.32 -8.85 -26.47
C GLU A 142 22.96 -10.32 -26.64
N LEU A 143 22.85 -11.05 -25.53
CA LEU A 143 22.41 -12.43 -25.53
C LEU A 143 21.00 -12.59 -26.11
N SER A 144 20.10 -11.64 -25.81
CA SER A 144 18.73 -11.67 -26.33
C SER A 144 18.67 -11.51 -27.85
N GLU A 145 19.52 -10.67 -28.44
CA GLU A 145 19.61 -10.50 -29.89
C GLU A 145 20.24 -11.70 -30.57
N LEU A 146 21.29 -12.30 -29.99
CA LEU A 146 21.92 -13.51 -30.53
C LEU A 146 20.95 -14.70 -30.55
N LEU A 147 20.15 -14.86 -29.50
CA LEU A 147 19.08 -15.87 -29.42
C LEU A 147 17.96 -15.59 -30.43
N LYS A 148 17.49 -14.33 -30.53
CA LYS A 148 16.42 -13.93 -31.46
C LYS A 148 16.83 -14.13 -32.92
N ARG A 149 18.10 -13.93 -33.24
CA ARG A 149 18.69 -14.16 -34.57
C ARG A 149 19.16 -15.60 -34.79
N GLN A 150 18.97 -16.49 -33.81
CA GLN A 150 19.37 -17.90 -33.87
C GLN A 150 20.87 -18.11 -34.15
N LYS A 151 21.72 -17.14 -33.79
CA LYS A 151 23.18 -17.27 -33.89
C LYS A 151 23.74 -18.19 -32.79
N VAL A 152 23.02 -18.31 -31.68
CA VAL A 152 23.35 -19.19 -30.55
C VAL A 152 22.06 -19.87 -30.10
N SER A 153 22.11 -21.16 -29.73
CA SER A 153 20.96 -21.87 -29.16
C SER A 153 20.83 -21.62 -27.65
N ALA A 154 19.60 -21.63 -27.15
CA ALA A 154 19.33 -21.61 -25.70
C ALA A 154 19.94 -22.84 -25.01
N VAL A 155 20.01 -23.98 -25.71
CA VAL A 155 20.62 -25.21 -25.23
C VAL A 155 22.13 -25.00 -25.05
N ASP A 156 22.81 -24.50 -26.08
CA ASP A 156 24.27 -24.25 -26.05
C ASP A 156 24.66 -23.29 -24.92
N LEU A 157 23.88 -22.21 -24.70
CA LEU A 157 24.11 -21.30 -23.58
C LEU A 157 23.94 -22.00 -22.24
N THR A 158 22.90 -22.83 -22.10
CA THR A 158 22.61 -23.53 -20.84
C THR A 158 23.70 -24.55 -20.54
N GLU A 159 24.12 -25.34 -21.52
CA GLU A 159 25.22 -26.30 -21.37
C GLU A 159 26.53 -25.62 -21.01
N MET A 160 26.85 -24.49 -21.65
CA MET A 160 28.00 -23.65 -21.31
C MET A 160 27.92 -23.19 -19.84
N TYR A 161 26.81 -22.59 -19.40
CA TYR A 161 26.68 -22.14 -18.00
C TYR A 161 26.76 -23.30 -17.00
N LEU A 162 26.19 -24.46 -17.30
CA LEU A 162 26.30 -25.66 -16.45
C LEU A 162 27.75 -26.17 -16.37
N ALA A 163 28.49 -26.16 -17.48
CA ALA A 163 29.90 -26.53 -17.49
C ALA A 163 30.75 -25.56 -16.65
N ARG A 164 30.47 -24.25 -16.74
CA ARG A 164 31.13 -23.21 -15.93
C ARG A 164 30.87 -23.40 -14.44
N LEU A 165 29.61 -23.66 -14.07
CA LEU A 165 29.23 -23.93 -12.69
C LEU A 165 30.03 -25.10 -12.13
N LYS A 166 30.06 -26.25 -12.83
CA LYS A 166 30.82 -27.43 -12.41
C LYS A 166 32.33 -27.15 -12.31
N ARG A 167 32.90 -26.38 -13.23
CA ARG A 167 34.35 -26.07 -13.25
C ARG A 167 34.77 -25.20 -12.06
N PHE A 168 33.93 -24.26 -11.65
CA PHE A 168 34.26 -23.25 -10.65
C PHE A 168 33.66 -23.54 -9.26
N ASP A 169 32.82 -24.57 -9.14
CA ASP A 169 32.16 -24.94 -7.87
C ASP A 169 33.16 -25.18 -6.72
N SER A 170 34.30 -25.81 -6.99
CA SER A 170 35.32 -26.08 -5.96
C SER A 170 35.98 -24.82 -5.38
N ARG A 171 35.90 -23.68 -6.08
CA ARG A 171 36.49 -22.40 -5.65
C ARG A 171 35.46 -21.42 -5.10
N LEU A 172 34.27 -21.41 -5.69
CA LEU A 172 33.23 -20.42 -5.41
C LEU A 172 32.02 -21.00 -4.67
N HIS A 173 31.95 -22.33 -4.50
CA HIS A 173 30.90 -23.07 -3.81
C HIS A 173 29.49 -22.62 -4.24
N PHE A 174 29.19 -22.78 -5.53
CA PHE A 174 27.96 -22.26 -6.13
C PHE A 174 26.73 -23.09 -5.76
N VAL A 175 26.90 -24.39 -5.52
CA VAL A 175 25.80 -25.29 -5.13
C VAL A 175 26.01 -25.74 -3.70
N VAL A 176 25.33 -25.07 -2.77
CA VAL A 176 25.22 -25.54 -1.38
C VAL A 176 24.00 -26.45 -1.29
N THR A 177 24.22 -27.70 -0.91
CA THR A 177 23.15 -28.70 -0.72
C THR A 177 22.95 -28.98 0.76
#